data_AF-A0A2M7RN12-F1
#
_entry.id   AF-A0A2M7RN12-F1
#
_cell.length_a   1.000
_cell.length_b   1.000
_cell.length_c   1.000
_cell.angle_alpha   90.00
_cell.angle_beta   90.00
_cell.angle_gamma   90.00
#
_symmetry.space_group_name_H-M   'P 1'
#
loop_
_entity.id
_entity.type
_entity.pdbx_description
1 polymer ?
#
loop_
_entity_poly.entity_id
_entity_poly.type
_entity_poly.pdbx_seq_one_letter_code
_entity_poly.pdbx_strand_id
1 'polypeptide(L)'
;MERIKEGLTFDDVLIQPEASSILPNEVEVKTRITRNITLNIPLVSAAMDTVTGSRTARAMAQVGGIGIIHKNMEIERQAYEVNKVKKYEAGMITDPITVRPDD
;
A
#
# COMPACT_ATOMS: atom_id res chain seq x y z
N MET A 1 36.47 24.72 9.03
CA MET A 1 35.50 24.42 7.95
C MET A 1 34.87 23.09 8.26
N GLU A 2 33.56 23.06 8.48
CA GLU A 2 32.80 21.83 8.67
C GLU A 2 32.74 21.09 7.32
N ARG A 3 33.28 19.87 7.26
CA ARG A 3 33.26 19.07 6.03
C ARG A 3 31.83 18.54 5.81
N ILE A 4 31.27 18.83 4.64
CA ILE A 4 30.01 18.23 4.19
C ILE A 4 30.19 16.71 4.12
N LYS A 5 29.23 15.96 4.66
CA LYS A 5 29.23 14.49 4.59
C LYS A 5 28.89 14.04 3.18
N GLU A 6 29.60 13.02 2.72
CA GLU A 6 29.29 12.31 1.48
C GLU A 6 27.93 11.60 1.59
N GLY A 7 27.18 11.58 0.50
CA GLY A 7 25.89 10.89 0.39
C GLY A 7 25.91 10.01 -0.86
N LEU A 8 25.36 8.80 -0.73
CA LEU A 8 25.30 7.80 -1.80
C LEU A 8 23.85 7.63 -2.27
N THR A 9 23.65 7.39 -3.57
CA THR A 9 22.38 6.96 -4.18
C THR A 9 22.40 5.47 -4.53
N PHE A 10 21.31 4.96 -5.09
CA PHE A 10 21.17 3.53 -5.45
C PHE A 10 22.23 3.07 -6.45
N ASP A 11 22.58 3.90 -7.44
CA ASP A 11 23.52 3.54 -8.51
C ASP A 11 25.00 3.61 -8.07
N ASP A 12 25.28 4.15 -6.88
CA ASP A 12 26.64 4.25 -6.34
C ASP A 12 27.11 2.95 -5.66
N VAL A 13 26.19 2.01 -5.40
CA VAL A 13 26.47 0.82 -4.58
C VAL A 13 25.93 -0.46 -5.19
N LEU A 14 26.56 -1.57 -4.84
CA LEU A 14 26.10 -2.93 -5.15
C LEU A 14 26.03 -3.75 -3.86
N ILE A 15 25.11 -4.72 -3.81
CA ILE A 15 25.04 -5.69 -2.73
C ILE A 15 26.10 -6.76 -2.99
N GLN A 16 27.01 -6.95 -2.04
CA GLN A 16 27.99 -8.03 -2.10
C GLN A 16 27.30 -9.39 -1.89
N PRO A 17 27.43 -10.36 -2.80
CA PRO A 17 26.85 -11.69 -2.61
C PRO A 17 27.49 -12.45 -1.44
N GLU A 18 26.69 -13.23 -0.72
CA GLU A 18 27.13 -14.14 0.33
C GLU A 18 26.48 -15.53 0.17
N ALA A 19 27.04 -16.53 0.85
CA ALA A 19 26.47 -17.87 0.86
C ALA A 19 25.07 -17.87 1.52
N SER A 20 24.07 -18.41 0.82
CA SER A 20 22.70 -18.56 1.33
C SER A 20 22.30 -20.03 1.37
N SER A 21 21.66 -20.43 2.46
CA SER A 21 20.97 -21.73 2.58
C SER A 21 19.46 -21.64 2.28
N ILE A 22 18.95 -20.45 1.97
CA ILE A 22 17.52 -20.18 1.74
C ILE A 22 17.29 -19.98 0.25
N LEU A 23 16.27 -20.65 -0.30
CA LEU A 23 15.87 -20.45 -1.69
C LEU A 23 15.02 -19.17 -1.85
N PRO A 24 15.07 -18.47 -2.99
CA PRO A 24 14.34 -17.21 -3.18
C PRO A 24 12.82 -17.28 -2.91
N ASN A 25 12.18 -18.41 -3.18
CA ASN A 25 10.75 -18.61 -2.94
C ASN A 25 10.39 -18.92 -1.48
N GLU A 26 11.39 -19.14 -0.61
CA GLU A 26 11.22 -19.41 0.82
C GLU A 26 11.44 -18.15 1.67
N VAL A 27 11.87 -17.05 1.05
CA VAL A 27 12.14 -15.77 1.74
C VAL A 27 10.83 -15.14 2.20
N GLU A 28 10.75 -14.78 3.48
CA GLU A 28 9.65 -13.98 4.02
C GLU A 28 9.88 -12.49 3.72
N VAL A 29 8.97 -11.90 2.94
CA VAL A 29 9.01 -10.47 2.56
C VAL A 29 8.00 -9.61 3.33
N LYS A 30 7.40 -10.15 4.39
CA LYS A 30 6.47 -9.38 5.24
C LYS A 30 7.21 -8.25 5.93
N THR A 31 6.57 -7.08 6.05
CA THR A 31 7.17 -5.91 6.70
C THR A 31 6.16 -5.11 7.49
N ARG A 32 6.63 -4.35 8.49
CA ARG A 32 5.81 -3.43 9.29
C ARG A 32 6.02 -2.00 8.83
N ILE A 33 4.96 -1.35 8.37
CA ILE A 33 5.01 0.06 7.94
C ILE A 33 4.59 1.03 9.05
N THR A 34 3.82 0.55 10.03
CA THR A 34 3.55 1.29 11.27
C THR A 34 3.57 0.34 12.46
N ARG A 35 3.35 0.87 13.68
CA ARG A 35 3.18 0.06 14.89
C ARG A 35 2.04 -0.96 14.75
N ASN A 36 1.00 -0.64 13.97
CA ASN A 36 -0.24 -1.42 13.91
C ASN A 36 -0.54 -2.00 12.52
N ILE A 37 0.32 -1.78 11.52
CA ILE A 37 0.08 -2.21 10.14
C ILE A 37 1.28 -3.03 9.64
N THR A 38 0.99 -4.29 9.31
CA THR A 38 1.90 -5.23 8.65
C THR A 38 1.42 -5.47 7.22
N LEU A 39 2.35 -5.50 6.27
CA LEU A 39 2.11 -5.82 4.87
C LEU A 39 2.74 -7.18 4.55
N ASN A 40 2.14 -7.90 3.59
CA ASN A 40 2.69 -9.16 3.11
C ASN A 40 3.86 -8.96 2.14
N ILE A 41 3.93 -7.80 1.48
CA ILE A 41 5.05 -7.38 0.64
C ILE A 41 5.45 -5.92 0.96
N PRO A 42 6.71 -5.50 0.77
CA PRO A 42 7.18 -4.17 1.14
C PRO A 42 6.88 -3.11 0.06
N LEU A 43 5.68 -3.13 -0.52
CA LEU A 43 5.28 -2.22 -1.61
C LEU A 43 4.14 -1.29 -1.20
N VAL A 44 4.34 -0.01 -1.49
CA VAL A 44 3.39 1.09 -1.23
C VAL A 44 3.22 1.90 -2.50
N SER A 45 1.99 2.11 -2.96
CA SER A 45 1.76 3.00 -4.10
C SER A 45 1.76 4.47 -3.71
N ALA A 46 2.34 5.32 -4.55
CA ALA A 46 2.48 6.75 -4.30
C ALA A 46 1.12 7.46 -4.23
N ALA A 47 1.00 8.43 -3.33
CA ALA A 47 -0.20 9.24 -3.11
C ALA A 47 -0.39 10.34 -4.18
N MET A 48 -0.37 9.95 -5.46
CA MET A 48 -0.46 10.84 -6.62
C MET A 48 -1.75 10.56 -7.40
N ASP A 49 -2.34 11.61 -7.97
CA ASP A 49 -3.60 11.54 -8.73
C ASP A 49 -3.54 10.64 -9.95
N THR A 50 -2.39 10.62 -10.62
CA THR A 50 -2.09 9.76 -11.76
C THR A 50 -1.73 8.32 -11.37
N VAL A 51 -1.56 8.04 -10.08
CA VAL A 51 -1.06 6.74 -9.59
C VAL A 51 -2.13 5.98 -8.78
N THR A 52 -2.69 6.59 -7.74
CA THR A 52 -3.46 5.85 -6.74
C THR A 52 -4.85 6.43 -6.46
N GLY A 53 -5.86 5.87 -7.14
CA GLY A 53 -7.28 5.91 -6.74
C GLY A 53 -7.76 4.58 -6.13
N SER A 54 -9.07 4.41 -5.94
CA SER A 54 -9.62 3.19 -5.32
C SER A 54 -9.26 1.89 -6.07
N ARG A 55 -9.16 1.94 -7.40
CA ARG A 55 -8.78 0.77 -8.22
C ARG A 55 -7.37 0.29 -7.90
N THR A 56 -6.38 1.19 -7.94
CA THR A 56 -4.98 0.87 -7.62
C THR A 56 -4.85 0.42 -6.16
N ALA A 57 -5.51 1.12 -5.24
CA ALA A 57 -5.45 0.75 -3.81
C ALA A 57 -6.03 -0.65 -3.53
N ARG A 58 -7.12 -1.04 -4.21
CA ARG A 58 -7.67 -2.41 -4.15
C ARG A 58 -6.68 -3.44 -4.68
N ALA A 59 -6.11 -3.20 -5.85
CA ALA A 59 -5.15 -4.11 -6.46
C ALA A 59 -3.90 -4.29 -5.57
N MET A 60 -3.37 -3.20 -5.02
CA MET A 60 -2.25 -3.22 -4.08
C MET A 60 -2.56 -4.06 -2.84
N ALA A 61 -3.75 -3.89 -2.25
CA ALA A 61 -4.16 -4.66 -1.09
C ALA A 61 -4.29 -6.16 -1.39
N GLN A 62 -4.85 -6.53 -2.55
CA GLN A 62 -5.02 -7.92 -2.98
C GLN A 62 -3.68 -8.64 -3.19
N VAL A 63 -2.65 -7.95 -3.70
CA VAL A 63 -1.30 -8.52 -3.84
C VAL A 63 -0.49 -8.46 -2.53
N GLY A 64 -1.07 -7.95 -1.44
CA GLY A 64 -0.46 -7.93 -0.12
C GLY A 64 0.29 -6.65 0.26
N GLY A 65 0.25 -5.62 -0.58
CA GLY A 65 0.78 -4.29 -0.33
C GLY A 65 -0.28 -3.32 0.19
N ILE A 66 -0.03 -2.02 0.03
CA ILE A 66 -0.99 -0.96 0.40
C ILE A 66 -0.97 0.18 -0.63
N GLY A 67 -2.13 0.77 -0.89
CA GLY A 67 -2.23 1.97 -1.70
C GLY A 67 -2.71 3.18 -0.90
N ILE A 68 -2.04 4.33 -1.12
CA ILE A 68 -2.40 5.60 -0.48
C ILE A 68 -3.19 6.46 -1.45
N ILE A 69 -4.48 6.68 -1.17
CA ILE A 69 -5.33 7.53 -2.01
C ILE A 69 -4.80 8.96 -1.99
N HIS A 70 -4.60 9.54 -3.17
CA HIS A 70 -4.13 10.92 -3.29
C HIS A 70 -5.15 11.94 -2.74
N LYS A 71 -4.69 13.18 -2.51
CA LYS A 71 -5.50 14.27 -1.95
C LYS A 71 -5.92 15.34 -2.96
N ASN A 72 -5.71 15.10 -4.26
CA ASN A 72 -6.06 16.05 -5.33
C ASN A 72 -7.54 15.92 -5.70
N MET A 73 -8.42 16.05 -4.71
CA MET A 73 -9.88 15.99 -4.80
C MET A 73 -10.51 16.53 -3.51
N GLU A 74 -11.80 16.84 -3.55
CA GLU A 74 -12.56 17.22 -2.35
C GLU A 74 -12.55 16.13 -1.27
N ILE A 75 -12.71 16.53 -0.01
CA ILE A 75 -12.64 15.65 1.17
C ILE A 75 -13.68 14.51 1.05
N GLU A 76 -14.91 14.85 0.65
CA GLU A 76 -16.00 13.90 0.46
C GLU A 76 -15.66 12.88 -0.62
N ARG A 77 -14.98 13.32 -1.67
CA ARG A 77 -14.58 12.44 -2.77
C ARG A 77 -13.47 11.49 -2.32
N GLN A 78 -12.50 11.97 -1.55
CA GLN A 78 -11.45 11.11 -1.00
C GLN A 78 -12.01 10.06 -0.05
N ALA A 79 -12.92 10.46 0.83
CA ALA A 79 -13.62 9.55 1.74
C ALA A 79 -14.42 8.49 0.98
N TYR A 80 -15.08 8.87 -0.12
CA TYR A 80 -15.79 7.95 -1.00
C TYR A 80 -14.85 6.94 -1.67
N GLU A 81 -13.68 7.37 -2.16
CA GLU A 81 -12.67 6.45 -2.73
C GLU A 81 -12.14 5.46 -1.68
N VAL A 82 -11.91 5.91 -0.43
CA VAL A 82 -11.54 5.02 0.68
C VAL A 82 -12.65 4.01 0.96
N ASN A 83 -13.91 4.47 1.03
CA ASN A 83 -15.07 3.60 1.29
C ASN A 83 -15.19 2.48 0.24
N LYS A 84 -14.99 2.80 -1.06
CA LYS A 84 -14.94 1.79 -2.13
C LYS A 84 -13.91 0.70 -1.90
N VAL A 85 -12.73 1.05 -1.38
CA VAL A 85 -11.67 0.07 -1.09
C VAL A 85 -12.11 -0.82 0.08
N LYS A 86 -12.60 -0.22 1.17
CA LYS A 86 -12.99 -0.95 2.38
C LYS A 86 -14.19 -1.89 2.18
N LYS A 87 -15.14 -1.54 1.30
CA LYS A 87 -16.32 -2.36 0.99
C LYS A 87 -16.06 -3.46 -0.05
N TYR A 88 -14.92 -3.47 -0.73
CA TYR A 88 -14.70 -4.36 -1.87
C TYR A 88 -14.65 -5.85 -1.51
N GLU A 89 -14.01 -6.20 -0.39
CA GLU A 89 -13.92 -7.58 0.12
C GLU A 89 -14.22 -7.62 1.63
N ALA A 90 -15.33 -7.01 2.03
CA ALA A 90 -15.82 -7.16 3.39
C ALA A 90 -16.46 -8.55 3.54
N GLY A 91 -15.76 -9.49 4.20
CA GLY A 91 -16.29 -10.84 4.45
C GLY A 91 -17.61 -10.85 5.26
N MET A 92 -17.84 -9.81 6.07
CA MET A 92 -19.12 -9.52 6.71
C MET A 92 -19.47 -8.05 6.47
N ILE A 93 -20.65 -7.78 5.90
CA ILE A 93 -21.11 -6.42 5.61
C ILE A 93 -21.80 -5.86 6.87
N THR A 94 -21.14 -4.91 7.54
CA THR A 94 -21.67 -4.28 8.77
C THR A 94 -22.74 -3.22 8.51
N ASP A 95 -22.80 -2.65 7.31
CA ASP A 95 -23.73 -1.57 6.92
C ASP A 95 -24.25 -1.80 5.48
N PRO A 96 -25.22 -2.73 5.30
CA PRO A 96 -25.75 -3.07 3.99
C PRO A 96 -26.71 -1.99 3.48
N ILE A 97 -26.74 -1.82 2.16
CA ILE A 97 -27.82 -1.06 1.52
C ILE A 97 -29.09 -1.91 1.61
N THR A 98 -30.16 -1.35 2.18
CA THR A 98 -31.46 -2.01 2.31
C THR A 98 -32.51 -1.24 1.52
N VAL A 99 -33.52 -1.94 1.03
CA VAL A 99 -34.68 -1.37 0.33
C VAL A 99 -35.94 -1.77 1.08
N ARG A 100 -36.93 -0.87 1.16
CA ARG A 100 -38.23 -1.22 1.72
C ARG A 100 -39.08 -1.91 0.65
N PRO A 101 -40.08 -2.71 1.03
CA PRO A 101 -40.96 -3.36 0.06
C PRO A 101 -41.74 -2.40 -0.85
N ASP A 102 -41.93 -1.16 -0.40
CA ASP A 102 -42.71 -0.12 -1.09
C ASP A 102 -41.83 0.88 -1.88
N ASP A 103 -40.49 0.71 -1.86
CA ASP A 103 -39.51 1.42 -2.70
C ASP A 103 -39.22 0.64 -3.99
#